data_AF-A0A1Y0EIH4-F1
#
_entry.id   AF-A0A1Y0EIH4-F1
#
_cell.length_a   1.000
_cell.length_b   1.000
_cell.length_c   1.000
_cell.angle_alpha   90.00
_cell.angle_beta   90.00
_cell.angle_gamma   90.00
#
_symmetry.space_group_name_H-M   'P 1'
#
loop_
_entity.id
_entity.type
_entity.pdbx_description
1 polymer ?
#
loop_
_entity_poly.entity_id
_entity_poly.type
_entity_poly.pdbx_seq_one_letter_code
_entity_poly.pdbx_strand_id
1 'polypeptide(L)' 'MKKSEAEPVIRHLCHVWGDEVDIPRAAESEPSFLTFKSWLDQKGYGHYLNFRSVRGASADAELWFDEEFKQQWRN' A
#
# COMPACT_ATOMS: atom_id res chain seq x y z
N MET A 1 -4.05 6.50 -14.77
CA MET A 1 -4.76 6.88 -13.53
C MET A 1 -4.08 8.07 -12.89
N LYS A 2 -4.83 8.97 -12.23
CA LYS A 2 -4.23 10.08 -11.47
C LYS A 2 -3.87 9.64 -10.06
N LYS A 3 -2.82 10.23 -9.47
CA LYS A 3 -2.44 9.99 -8.06
C LYS A 3 -3.62 10.17 -7.12
N SER A 4 -4.42 11.21 -7.32
CA SER A 4 -5.62 11.52 -6.50
C SER A 4 -6.75 10.48 -6.60
N GLU A 5 -6.78 9.66 -7.65
CA GLU A 5 -7.72 8.55 -7.77
C GLU A 5 -7.15 7.26 -7.16
N ALA A 6 -5.84 7.06 -7.31
CA ALA A 6 -5.14 5.91 -6.75
C ALA A 6 -5.05 5.96 -5.22
N GLU A 7 -4.78 7.13 -4.64
CA GLU A 7 -4.56 7.34 -3.21
C GLU A 7 -5.66 6.76 -2.31
N PRO A 8 -6.95 7.17 -2.44
CA PRO A 8 -8.00 6.63 -1.58
C PRO A 8 -8.23 5.14 -1.80
N VAL A 9 -7.99 4.63 -3.02
CA VAL A 9 -8.14 3.20 -3.32
C VAL A 9 -7.02 2.38 -2.69
N ILE A 10 -5.76 2.82 -2.81
CA ILE A 10 -4.63 2.12 -2.18
C ILE A 10 -4.79 2.09 -0.66
N ARG A 11 -5.18 3.21 -0.04
CA ARG A 11 -5.46 3.25 1.41
C ARG A 11 -6.56 2.27 1.80
N HIS A 12 -7.65 2.22 1.04
CA HIS A 12 -8.70 1.23 1.26
C HIS A 12 -8.17 -0.21 1.14
N LEU A 13 -7.36 -0.49 0.12
CA LEU A 13 -6.76 -1.81 -0.09
C LEU A 13 -5.77 -2.20 1.00
N CYS A 14 -5.04 -1.25 1.62
CA CYS A 14 -4.21 -1.51 2.79
C CYS A 14 -5.04 -2.08 3.95
N HIS A 15 -6.23 -1.52 4.21
CA HIS A 15 -7.12 -2.04 5.24
C HIS A 15 -7.68 -3.42 4.89
N VAL A 16 -8.11 -3.62 3.63
CA VAL A 16 -8.63 -4.92 3.17
C VAL A 16 -7.56 -6.00 3.26
N TRP A 17 -6.33 -5.68 2.83
CA TRP A 17 -5.21 -6.60 2.94
C TRP A 17 -4.90 -6.90 4.42
N GLY A 18 -4.79 -5.89 5.27
CA GLY A 18 -4.52 -6.07 6.70
C GLY A 18 -5.55 -6.97 7.41
N ASP A 19 -6.82 -6.88 7.02
CA ASP A 19 -7.90 -7.75 7.51
C ASP A 19 -7.76 -9.19 6.94
N GLU A 20 -7.44 -9.34 5.65
CA GLU A 20 -7.31 -10.65 4.99
C GLU A 20 -6.10 -11.45 5.49
N VAL A 21 -4.98 -10.79 5.77
CA VAL A 21 -3.76 -11.45 6.27
C VAL A 21 -3.61 -11.41 7.79
N ASP A 22 -4.67 -10.98 8.50
CA ASP A 22 -4.71 -10.85 9.96
C ASP A 22 -3.48 -10.11 10.52
N ILE A 23 -3.02 -9.07 9.82
CA ILE A 23 -1.86 -8.31 10.29
C ILE A 23 -2.33 -7.43 11.44
N PRO A 24 -1.80 -7.64 12.66
CA PRO A 24 -2.11 -6.76 13.76
C PRO A 24 -1.67 -5.35 13.37
N ARG A 25 -2.57 -4.38 13.51
CA ARG A 25 -2.26 -2.95 13.35
C ARG A 25 -1.18 -2.45 14.32
N ALA A 26 -0.77 -3.28 15.27
CA ALA A 26 0.36 -3.09 16.15
C ALA A 26 1.58 -3.82 15.59
N ALA A 27 2.69 -3.08 15.50
CA ALA A 27 4.00 -3.33 14.89
C ALA A 27 4.74 -4.68 15.14
N GLU A 28 4.07 -5.73 15.63
CA GLU A 28 4.70 -7.02 15.93
C GLU A 28 4.91 -7.89 14.68
N SER A 29 4.07 -7.70 13.65
CA SER A 29 4.41 -8.13 12.30
C SER A 29 4.97 -6.92 11.57
N GLU A 30 6.05 -7.08 10.81
CA GLU A 30 6.57 -6.04 9.94
C GLU A 30 5.90 -6.18 8.55
N PRO A 31 4.70 -5.60 8.31
CA PRO A 31 4.10 -5.60 6.99
C PRO A 31 5.11 -5.00 6.00
N SER A 32 5.39 -5.73 4.93
CA SER A 32 6.33 -5.31 3.90
C SER A 32 5.55 -4.85 2.68
N PHE A 33 5.89 -3.66 2.16
CA PHE A 33 5.25 -3.12 0.96
C PHE A 33 5.36 -4.07 -0.25
N LEU A 34 6.46 -4.81 -0.38
CA LEU A 34 6.62 -5.86 -1.40
C LEU A 34 5.52 -6.93 -1.32
N THR A 35 5.18 -7.41 -0.12
CA THR A 35 4.12 -8.40 0.08
C THR A 35 2.76 -7.84 -0.30
N PHE A 36 2.48 -6.60 0.10
CA PHE A 36 1.26 -5.89 -0.30
C PHE A 36 1.20 -5.69 -1.82
N LYS A 37 2.30 -5.31 -2.46
CA LYS A 37 2.39 -5.15 -3.92
C LYS A 37 2.15 -6.47 -4.66
N SER A 38 2.72 -7.57 -4.18
CA SER A 38 2.43 -8.91 -4.72
C SER A 38 0.96 -9.27 -4.56
N TRP A 39 0.37 -8.99 -3.40
CA TRP A 39 -1.06 -9.20 -3.17
C TRP A 39 -1.93 -8.36 -4.10
N LEU A 40 -1.59 -7.10 -4.33
CA LEU A 40 -2.29 -6.23 -5.29
C LEU A 40 -2.24 -6.82 -6.71
N ASP A 41 -1.07 -7.31 -7.15
CA ASP A 41 -0.94 -7.95 -8.46
C ASP A 41 -1.79 -9.22 -8.55
N GLN A 42 -1.75 -10.08 -7.54
CA GLN A 42 -2.55 -11.32 -7.47
C GLN A 42 -4.06 -11.06 -7.49
N LYS A 43 -4.53 -9.96 -6.88
CA LYS A 43 -5.95 -9.56 -6.88
C LYS A 43 -6.35 -8.77 -8.14
N GLY A 44 -5.42 -8.47 -9.04
CA GLY A 44 -5.67 -7.67 -10.24
C GLY A 44 -5.68 -6.16 -10.01
N TYR A 45 -5.28 -5.70 -8.83
CA TYR A 45 -5.16 -4.28 -8.45
C TYR A 45 -3.82 -3.64 -8.84
N GLY A 46 -2.90 -4.37 -9.49
CA GLY A 46 -1.59 -3.83 -9.90
C GLY A 46 -1.66 -2.56 -10.77
N HIS A 47 -2.78 -2.34 -11.48
CA HIS A 47 -3.02 -1.12 -12.26
C HIS A 47 -3.15 0.15 -11.40
N TYR A 48 -3.53 0.04 -10.12
CA TYR A 48 -3.52 1.14 -9.16
C TYR A 48 -2.11 1.60 -8.79
N LEU A 49 -1.07 0.82 -9.09
CA LEU A 49 0.34 1.20 -8.94
C LEU A 49 0.96 1.75 -10.24
N ASN A 50 0.16 2.01 -11.27
CA ASN A 50 0.63 2.50 -12.58
C ASN A 50 0.15 3.95 -12.88
N PHE A 51 0.01 4.78 -11.85
CA PHE A 51 -0.33 6.20 -12.03
C PHE A 51 0.90 7.04 -12.35
N ARG A 52 0.68 8.18 -13.01
CA ARG A 52 1.77 9.12 -13.29
C ARG A 52 2.11 9.88 -12.00
N SER A 53 3.32 9.68 -11.50
CA SER A 53 3.87 10.42 -10.36
C SER A 53 5.28 10.92 -10.67
N VAL A 54 5.65 12.06 -10.07
CA VAL A 54 7.00 12.64 -10.12
C VAL A 54 7.99 11.80 -9.31
N ARG A 55 7.57 11.24 -8.16
CA ARG A 55 8.39 10.35 -7.32
C ARG A 55 8.38 8.89 -7.77
N GLY A 56 7.37 8.51 -8.55
CA GLY A 56 7.11 7.13 -8.97
C GLY A 56 5.96 6.53 -8.16
N ALA A 57 5.05 5.83 -8.86
CA ALA A 57 3.82 5.33 -8.26
C ALA A 57 4.05 4.32 -7.12
N SER A 58 5.10 3.50 -7.23
CA SER A 58 5.49 2.59 -6.14
C SER A 58 5.98 3.33 -4.90
N ALA A 59 6.74 4.41 -5.06
CA ALA A 59 7.25 5.20 -3.93
C ALA A 59 6.15 5.98 -3.21
N ASP A 60 5.18 6.54 -3.94
CA ASP A 60 4.00 7.16 -3.30
C ASP A 60 3.12 6.12 -2.59
N ALA A 61 2.94 4.94 -3.20
CA ALA A 61 2.16 3.87 -2.59
C ALA A 61 2.82 3.29 -1.34
N GLU A 62 4.15 3.17 -1.33
CA GLU A 62 4.92 2.77 -0.15
C GLU A 62 4.78 3.79 0.98
N LEU A 63 4.84 5.09 0.67
CA LEU A 63 4.60 6.14 1.66
C LEU A 63 3.20 6.04 2.29
N TRP A 64 2.16 5.84 1.46
CA TRP A 64 0.79 5.67 1.96
C TRP A 64 0.65 4.40 2.80
N PHE A 65 1.33 3.32 2.41
CA PHE A 65 1.36 2.09 3.18
C PHE A 65 2.00 2.30 4.56
N ASP A 66 3.15 2.95 4.61
CA ASP A 66 3.83 3.30 5.86
C ASP A 66 2.97 4.19 6.76
N GLU A 67 2.18 5.11 6.19
CA GLU A 67 1.20 5.92 6.92
C GLU A 67 0.10 5.06 7.56
N GLU A 68 -0.51 4.16 6.79
CA GLU A 68 -1.63 3.32 7.27
C GLU A 68 -1.18 2.30 8.32
N PHE A 69 0.03 1.74 8.19
CA PHE A 69 0.61 0.80 9.14
C PHE A 69 1.46 1.47 10.23
N LYS A 70 1.49 2.81 10.26
CA LYS A 70 2.30 3.61 11.21
C LYS A 70 3.78 3.23 11.22
N GLN A 71 4.31 2.80 10.08
CA GLN A 71 5.72 2.45 9.87
C GLN A 71 6.59 3.65 9.44
N GLN A 72 6.08 4.88 9.58
CA GLN A 72 6.82 6.11 9.21
C GLN A 72 8.17 6.31 9.94
N TRP A 73 8.45 5.55 11.00
CA TRP A 73 9.75 5.56 11.69
C TRP A 73 10.88 4.86 10.91
N ARG A 74 10.52 4.15 9.83
CA ARG A 74 11.42 3.32 9.01
C ARG A 74 11.97 4.05 7.77
N ASN A 75 11.50 5.27 7.51
CA ASN A 75 11.77 6.08 6.31
C ASN A 75 12.45 7.41 6.67
#